data_AF-A0A382E1R2-F1
#
_entry.id   AF-A0A382E1R2-F1
#
_cell.length_a   1.000
_cell.length_b   1.000
_cell.length_c   1.000
_cell.angle_alpha   90.00
_cell.angle_beta   90.00
_cell.angle_gamma   90.00
#
_symmetry.space_group_name_H-M   'P 1'
#
loop_
_entity.id
_entity.type
_entity.pdbx_description
1 polymer ?
#
loop_
_entity_poly.entity_id
_entity_poly.type
_entity_poly.pdbx_seq_one_letter_code
_entity_poly.pdbx_strand_id
1 'polypeptide(L)'
;MSKIITFIIRGKQPESHHEAKCIIKDLQKNIIFSTKHNNDLIFPRSAIKIFQAISFVSSGAINKFNLNSKQIALACSSHSGETFHIKELVKWINKLGISINKLQCGIHNPLNLSS
;
A
#
# COMPACT_ATOMS: atom_id res chain seq x y z
N MET A 1 -23.84 7.32 -17.57
CA MET A 1 -22.50 6.67 -17.59
C MET A 1 -21.76 7.17 -16.37
N SER A 2 -21.38 6.28 -15.44
CA SER A 2 -20.80 6.71 -14.17
C SER A 2 -19.45 7.35 -14.39
N LYS A 3 -19.22 8.50 -13.77
CA LYS A 3 -17.95 9.23 -13.79
C LYS A 3 -17.54 9.56 -12.37
N ILE A 4 -16.25 9.49 -12.10
CA ILE A 4 -15.64 10.03 -10.89
C ILE A 4 -14.75 11.16 -11.36
N ILE A 5 -15.07 12.39 -10.96
CA ILE A 5 -14.37 13.59 -11.38
C ILE A 5 -13.87 14.31 -10.14
N THR A 6 -12.60 14.69 -10.14
CA THR A 6 -12.04 15.61 -9.16
C THR A 6 -11.63 16.90 -9.85
N PHE A 7 -11.69 18.02 -9.12
CA PHE A 7 -11.31 19.33 -9.62
C PHE A 7 -10.10 19.84 -8.85
N ILE A 8 -9.16 20.44 -9.57
CA ILE A 8 -8.11 21.27 -8.99
C ILE A 8 -8.62 22.71 -9.05
N ILE A 9 -8.74 23.35 -7.88
CA ILE A 9 -9.26 24.71 -7.75
C ILE A 9 -8.09 25.68 -7.55
N ARG A 10 -8.08 26.79 -8.29
CA ARG A 10 -7.17 27.92 -8.07
C ARG A 10 -7.97 29.16 -7.71
N GLY A 11 -7.77 29.66 -6.50
CA GLY A 11 -8.63 30.69 -5.93
C GLY A 11 -10.05 30.17 -5.77
N LYS A 12 -11.01 30.75 -6.51
CA LYS A 12 -12.43 30.37 -6.49
C LYS A 12 -12.89 29.67 -7.79
N GLN A 13 -11.98 29.36 -8.70
CA GLN A 13 -12.31 28.83 -10.03
C GLN A 13 -11.70 27.44 -10.22
N PRO A 14 -12.42 26.48 -10.83
CA PRO A 14 -11.84 25.23 -11.29
C PRO A 14 -10.80 25.49 -12.39
N GLU A 15 -9.56 25.11 -12.12
CA GLU A 15 -8.47 25.22 -13.09
C GLU A 15 -8.34 23.95 -13.94
N SER A 16 -8.55 22.78 -13.33
CA SER A 16 -8.45 21.49 -14.02
C SER A 16 -9.48 20.51 -13.47
N HIS A 17 -9.88 19.55 -14.31
CA HIS A 17 -10.66 18.40 -13.88
C HIS A 17 -9.95 17.11 -14.30
N HIS A 18 -10.04 16.09 -13.46
CA HIS A 18 -9.45 14.78 -13.71
C HIS A 18 -10.52 13.71 -13.54
N GLU A 19 -10.65 12.84 -14.54
CA GLU A 19 -11.54 11.69 -14.48
C GLU A 19 -10.77 10.46 -13.96
N ALA A 20 -11.33 9.77 -12.96
CA ALA A 20 -10.70 8.57 -12.42
C ALA A 20 -11.14 7.31 -13.18
N LYS A 21 -10.16 6.48 -13.54
CA LYS A 21 -10.39 5.10 -14.02
C LYS A 21 -10.66 4.21 -12.82
N CYS A 22 -11.86 3.62 -12.74
CA CYS A 22 -12.29 2.84 -11.59
C CYS A 22 -13.11 1.64 -12.04
N ILE A 23 -12.85 0.48 -11.43
CA ILE A 23 -13.61 -0.75 -11.57
C ILE A 23 -13.69 -1.39 -10.19
N ILE A 24 -14.91 -1.69 -9.75
CA ILE A 24 -15.18 -2.40 -8.50
C ILE A 24 -15.95 -3.65 -8.87
N LYS A 25 -15.47 -4.81 -8.42
CA LYS A 25 -16.12 -6.10 -8.60
C LYS A 25 -16.40 -6.76 -7.27
N ASP A 26 -17.45 -7.57 -7.22
CA ASP A 26 -17.68 -8.49 -6.11
C ASP A 26 -16.76 -9.72 -6.20
N LEU A 27 -16.89 -10.63 -5.24
CA LEU A 27 -16.13 -11.89 -5.21
C LEU A 27 -16.52 -12.85 -6.35
N GLN A 28 -17.74 -12.71 -6.88
CA GLN A 28 -18.25 -13.45 -8.04
C GLN A 28 -17.81 -12.83 -9.38
N LYS A 29 -16.99 -11.77 -9.34
CA LYS A 29 -16.47 -11.01 -10.49
C LYS A 29 -17.51 -10.16 -11.23
N ASN A 30 -18.71 -10.00 -10.68
CA ASN A 30 -19.70 -9.08 -11.22
C ASN A 30 -19.23 -7.64 -11.01
N ILE A 31 -19.48 -6.78 -12.00
CA ILE A 31 -19.11 -5.36 -11.91
C ILE A 31 -20.16 -4.66 -11.04
N ILE A 32 -19.74 -4.20 -9.87
CA ILE A 32 -20.53 -3.33 -8.99
C ILE A 32 -20.50 -1.90 -9.53
N PHE A 33 -19.33 -1.45 -9.98
CA PHE A 33 -19.13 -0.10 -10.51
C PHE A 33 -18.02 -0.07 -11.55
N SER A 34 -18.16 0.73 -12.61
CA SER A 34 -17.09 0.98 -13.58
C SER A 34 -17.24 2.34 -14.25
N THR A 35 -16.11 3.02 -14.48
CA THR A 35 -16.02 4.19 -15.37
C THR A 35 -15.72 3.80 -16.83
N LYS A 36 -15.93 2.51 -17.18
CA LYS A 36 -15.75 1.89 -18.52
C LYS A 36 -14.31 1.78 -19.03
N HIS A 37 -13.36 1.53 -18.14
CA HIS A 37 -11.95 1.32 -18.49
C HIS A 37 -11.50 -0.14 -18.32
N ASN A 38 -12.39 -1.10 -18.55
CA ASN A 38 -12.17 -2.51 -18.22
C ASN A 38 -11.02 -3.19 -18.98
N ASN A 39 -10.68 -2.68 -20.16
CA ASN A 39 -9.66 -3.24 -21.04
C ASN A 39 -8.39 -2.39 -21.09
N ASP A 40 -8.31 -1.33 -20.26
CA ASP A 40 -7.17 -0.45 -20.24
C ASP A 40 -5.98 -1.14 -19.56
N LEU A 41 -4.81 -1.07 -20.20
CA LEU A 41 -3.56 -1.43 -19.55
C LEU A 41 -3.12 -0.30 -18.62
N ILE A 42 -2.82 -0.64 -17.37
CA ILE A 42 -2.31 0.30 -16.37
C ILE A 42 -1.00 -0.22 -15.77
N PHE A 43 -0.13 0.70 -15.36
CA PHE A 43 1.01 0.36 -14.50
C PHE A 43 0.58 0.54 -13.05
N PRO A 44 0.33 -0.53 -12.27
CA PRO A 44 -0.23 -0.42 -10.91
C PRO A 44 0.75 0.18 -9.88
N ARG A 45 2.01 0.43 -10.27
CA ARG A 45 3.07 0.99 -9.42
C ARG A 45 3.09 0.22 -8.08
N SER A 46 3.13 0.94 -6.97
CA SER A 46 3.18 0.37 -5.63
C SER A 46 1.97 -0.47 -5.22
N ALA A 47 0.84 -0.42 -5.93
CA ALA A 47 -0.34 -1.23 -5.59
C ALA A 47 -0.12 -2.74 -5.78
N ILE A 48 0.93 -3.14 -6.54
CA ILE A 48 1.25 -4.54 -6.80
C ILE A 48 2.09 -5.22 -5.70
N LYS A 49 2.44 -4.51 -4.62
CA LYS A 49 3.26 -5.05 -3.51
C LYS A 49 2.63 -6.27 -2.83
N ILE A 50 1.30 -6.43 -2.89
CA ILE A 50 0.63 -7.62 -2.38
C ILE A 50 1.22 -8.91 -2.97
N PHE A 51 1.61 -8.90 -4.25
CA PHE A 51 2.22 -10.07 -4.91
C PHE A 51 3.61 -10.40 -4.34
N GLN A 52 4.39 -9.38 -3.94
CA GLN A 52 5.67 -9.58 -3.27
C GLN A 52 5.47 -10.19 -1.87
N ALA A 53 4.38 -9.81 -1.19
CA ALA A 53 4.06 -10.32 0.14
C ALA A 53 3.52 -11.76 0.14
N ILE A 54 3.00 -12.28 -0.98
CA ILE A 54 2.48 -13.66 -1.08
C ILE A 54 3.55 -14.66 -0.65
N SER A 55 4.76 -14.59 -1.20
CA SER A 55 5.85 -15.52 -0.86
C SER A 55 6.21 -15.46 0.64
N PHE A 56 6.19 -14.27 1.22
CA PHE A 56 6.39 -14.09 2.66
C PHE A 56 5.27 -14.78 3.48
N VAL A 57 4.00 -14.55 3.13
CA VAL A 57 2.84 -15.17 3.79
C VAL A 57 2.90 -16.70 3.65
N SER A 58 3.14 -17.20 2.44
CA SER A 58 3.18 -18.64 2.13
C SER A 58 4.37 -19.37 2.75
N SER A 59 5.43 -18.68 3.15
CA SER A 59 6.59 -19.30 3.82
C SER A 59 6.31 -19.82 5.25
N GLY A 60 5.14 -19.53 5.82
CA GLY A 60 4.82 -19.85 7.21
C GLY A 60 5.43 -18.89 8.24
N ALA A 61 6.11 -17.83 7.80
CA ALA A 61 6.76 -16.84 8.67
C ALA A 61 5.79 -16.18 9.65
N ILE A 62 4.52 -15.96 9.25
CA ILE A 62 3.50 -15.35 10.12
C ILE A 62 3.30 -16.17 11.38
N ASN A 63 3.10 -17.49 11.25
CA ASN A 63 2.88 -18.37 12.39
C ASN A 63 4.18 -18.58 13.17
N LYS A 64 5.30 -18.81 12.46
CA LYS A 64 6.62 -19.05 13.07
C LYS A 64 7.05 -17.91 14.00
N PHE A 65 6.79 -16.67 13.61
CA PHE A 65 7.17 -15.47 14.38
C PHE A 65 5.98 -14.82 15.09
N ASN A 66 4.81 -15.47 15.11
CA ASN A 66 3.59 -14.96 15.75
C ASN A 66 3.27 -13.50 15.34
N LEU A 67 3.24 -13.22 14.03
CA LEU A 67 3.06 -11.86 13.50
C LEU A 67 1.60 -11.40 13.54
N ASN A 68 1.38 -10.13 13.89
CA ASN A 68 0.04 -9.55 13.93
C ASN A 68 -0.36 -8.90 12.59
N SER A 69 -1.63 -8.50 12.47
CA SER A 69 -2.17 -7.88 11.25
C SER A 69 -1.43 -6.61 10.82
N LYS A 70 -0.93 -5.80 11.76
CA LYS A 70 -0.15 -4.59 11.45
C LYS A 70 1.19 -4.95 10.82
N GLN A 71 1.87 -5.97 11.35
CA GLN A 71 3.15 -6.48 10.81
C GLN A 71 2.96 -7.09 9.42
N ILE A 72 1.86 -7.82 9.20
CA ILE A 72 1.51 -8.34 7.87
C ILE A 72 1.23 -7.19 6.89
N ALA A 73 0.48 -6.17 7.33
CA ALA A 73 0.23 -4.99 6.53
C ALA A 73 1.53 -4.25 6.16
N LEU A 74 2.54 -4.26 7.06
CA LEU A 74 3.83 -3.65 6.77
C LEU A 74 4.53 -4.26 5.54
N ALA A 75 4.32 -5.54 5.27
CA ALA A 75 4.91 -6.23 4.12
C ALA A 75 4.28 -5.82 2.77
N CYS A 76 3.07 -5.27 2.78
CA CYS A 76 2.28 -5.04 1.57
C CYS A 76 2.19 -3.56 1.15
N SER A 77 2.73 -2.65 1.95
CA SER A 77 2.38 -1.22 1.84
C SER A 77 3.55 -0.34 1.37
N SER A 78 3.23 0.90 1.00
CA SER A 78 4.22 1.97 0.84
C SER A 78 4.14 2.88 2.06
N HIS A 79 5.03 2.66 3.02
CA HIS A 79 5.05 3.44 4.26
C HIS A 79 5.85 4.72 4.09
N SER A 80 5.36 5.80 4.72
CA SER A 80 6.09 7.06 4.83
C SER A 80 7.14 7.09 5.95
N GLY A 81 7.29 5.98 6.69
CA GLY A 81 8.23 5.89 7.81
C GLY A 81 7.74 6.56 9.10
N GLU A 82 6.45 6.83 9.23
CA GLU A 82 5.88 7.46 10.43
C GLU A 82 6.13 6.66 11.71
N THR A 83 6.09 7.32 12.86
CA THR A 83 6.46 6.74 14.16
C THR A 83 5.76 5.42 14.49
N PHE A 84 4.49 5.25 14.11
CA PHE A 84 3.78 3.99 14.33
C PHE A 84 4.25 2.84 13.43
N HIS A 85 4.69 3.13 12.20
CA HIS A 85 5.30 2.14 11.32
C HIS A 85 6.61 1.62 11.94
N ILE A 86 7.46 2.54 12.38
CA ILE A 86 8.76 2.22 13.00
C ILE A 86 8.55 1.41 14.28
N LYS A 87 7.62 1.83 15.15
CA LYS A 87 7.29 1.09 16.39
C LYS A 87 6.90 -0.36 16.10
N GLU A 88 6.10 -0.60 15.07
CA GLU A 88 5.66 -1.95 14.74
C GLU A 88 6.75 -2.78 14.04
N LEU A 89 7.58 -2.15 13.21
CA LEU A 89 8.74 -2.77 12.59
C LEU A 89 9.78 -3.20 13.63
N VAL A 90 10.05 -2.39 14.65
CA VAL A 90 10.96 -2.75 15.76
C VAL A 90 10.44 -3.98 16.51
N LYS A 91 9.14 -4.04 16.82
CA LYS A 91 8.55 -5.25 17.44
C LYS A 91 8.70 -6.48 16.56
N TRP A 92 8.61 -6.33 15.24
CA TRP A 92 8.80 -7.44 14.31
C TRP A 92 10.26 -7.90 14.32
N ILE A 93 11.23 -6.98 14.20
CA ILE A 93 12.67 -7.31 14.24
C ILE A 93 13.03 -8.03 15.54
N ASN A 94 12.48 -7.60 16.68
CA ASN A 94 12.70 -8.26 17.96
C ASN A 94 12.19 -9.72 17.95
N LYS A 95 11.05 -10.01 17.30
CA LYS A 95 10.54 -11.38 17.15
C LYS A 95 11.43 -12.26 16.26
N LEU A 96 12.14 -11.67 15.31
CA LEU A 96 13.10 -12.38 14.47
C LEU A 96 14.39 -12.74 15.22
N GLY A 97 14.67 -12.08 16.35
CA GLY A 97 15.90 -12.28 17.12
C GLY A 97 17.17 -11.81 16.39
N ILE A 98 17.03 -10.88 15.43
CA ILE A 98 18.16 -10.33 14.66
C ILE A 98 18.46 -8.89 15.07
N SER A 99 19.74 -8.51 14.98
CA SER A 99 20.14 -7.11 15.12
C SER A 99 19.73 -6.31 13.89
N ILE A 100 19.30 -5.06 14.10
CA ILE A 100 19.02 -4.09 13.02
C ILE A 100 20.22 -3.92 12.08
N ASN A 101 21.45 -4.05 12.61
CA ASN A 101 22.69 -3.92 11.83
C ASN A 101 22.89 -5.06 10.81
N LYS A 102 22.09 -6.14 10.89
CA LYS A 102 22.08 -7.20 9.87
C LYS A 102 21.20 -6.86 8.67
N LEU A 103 20.35 -5.84 8.76
CA LEU A 103 19.59 -5.38 7.62
C LEU A 103 20.53 -4.71 6.62
N GLN A 104 20.49 -5.14 5.38
CA GLN A 104 21.27 -4.55 4.28
C GLN A 104 20.55 -3.36 3.62
N CYS A 105 19.41 -2.96 4.19
CA CYS A 105 18.69 -1.76 3.79
C CYS A 105 19.51 -0.53 4.21
N GLY A 106 19.87 0.34 3.27
CA GLY A 106 20.43 1.65 3.61
C GLY A 106 19.44 2.52 4.39
N ILE A 107 19.94 3.60 5.00
CA ILE A 107 19.11 4.58 5.70
C ILE A 107 18.32 5.40 4.68
N HIS A 108 17.01 5.56 4.91
CA HIS A 108 16.14 6.43 4.12
C HIS A 108 15.41 7.41 5.04
N ASN A 109 15.39 8.69 4.69
CA ASN A 109 14.65 9.69 5.46
C ASN A 109 13.13 9.42 5.38
N PRO A 110 12.35 9.69 6.45
CA PRO A 110 10.91 9.59 6.36
C PRO A 110 10.37 10.58 5.32
N LEU A 111 9.34 10.17 4.58
CA LEU A 111 8.69 11.03 3.59
C LEU A 111 7.87 12.15 4.26
N ASN A 112 7.50 11.96 5.53
CA ASN A 112 6.87 12.97 6.36
C ASN A 112 7.81 13.34 7.51
N LEU A 113 8.40 14.54 7.45
CA LEU A 113 9.33 15.04 8.46
C LEU A 113 8.63 15.49 9.75
N SER A 114 7.30 15.65 9.71
CA SER A 114 6.50 16.22 10.81
C SER A 114 5.86 15.16 11.73
N SER A 115 6.10 13.87 11.49
CA SER A 115 5.47 12.75 12.19
C SER A 115 6.31 12.14 13.32
#